data_AF-Q9PU82-F1
#
_entry.id   AF-Q9PU82-F1
#
_cell.length_a   1.000
_cell.length_b   1.000
_cell.length_c   1.000
_cell.angle_alpha   90.00
_cell.angle_beta   90.00
_cell.angle_gamma   90.00
#
_symmetry.space_group_name_H-M   'P 1'
#
loop_
_entity.id
_entity.type
_entity.pdbx_description
1 polymer ?
#
loop_
_entity_poly.entity_id
_entity_poly.type
_entity_poly.pdbx_seq_one_letter_code
_entity_poly.pdbx_strand_id
1 'polypeptide(L)'
;ARYSGIWYAVAKKDPEGLFLQDNVVAEFAVDEYGQMSATAKGRVRLFNNWDVCADMIGSFTDTEDPAKFKMKYWGVAAYLQRGNDDHWIVDTDYDTYAIHYSCRELNDD
;
A
#
# COMPACT_ATOMS: atom_id res chain seq x y z
N ALA A 1 -5.10 -4.29 15.39
CA ALA A 1 -3.85 -4.78 16.03
C ALA A 1 -3.26 -5.99 15.32
N ARG A 2 -3.96 -7.14 15.18
CA ARG A 2 -3.34 -8.38 14.64
C ARG A 2 -2.65 -8.26 13.27
N TYR A 3 -3.10 -7.35 12.40
CA TYR A 3 -2.51 -7.11 11.08
C TYR A 3 -1.20 -6.29 11.10
N SER A 4 -0.83 -5.71 12.25
CA SER A 4 0.41 -4.93 12.39
C SER A 4 1.64 -5.83 12.23
N GLY A 5 2.72 -5.27 11.70
CA GLY A 5 3.97 -5.99 11.47
C GLY A 5 4.43 -5.89 10.02
N ILE A 6 5.38 -6.76 9.68
CA ILE A 6 6.07 -6.75 8.39
C ILE A 6 5.38 -7.73 7.43
N TRP A 7 5.04 -7.24 6.24
CA TRP A 7 4.45 -8.01 5.15
C TRP A 7 5.33 -7.92 3.89
N TYR A 8 5.64 -9.07 3.31
CA TYR A 8 6.45 -9.19 2.10
C TYR A 8 5.55 -9.44 0.90
N ALA A 9 5.64 -8.60 -0.13
CA ALA A 9 4.85 -8.80 -1.35
C ALA A 9 5.47 -9.91 -2.19
N VAL A 10 4.80 -11.07 -2.25
CA VAL A 10 5.26 -12.24 -3.01
C VAL A 10 4.79 -12.19 -4.47
N ALA A 11 3.62 -11.62 -4.72
CA ALA A 11 3.04 -11.45 -6.05
C ALA A 11 2.20 -10.17 -6.10
N LYS A 12 2.05 -9.60 -7.30
CA LYS A 12 1.23 -8.39 -7.53
C LYS A 12 0.59 -8.39 -8.91
N LYS A 13 -0.55 -7.72 -9.01
CA LYS A 13 -1.15 -7.29 -10.28
C LYS A 13 -0.95 -5.79 -10.41
N ASP A 14 -0.35 -5.34 -11.50
CA ASP A 14 -0.03 -3.93 -11.69
C ASP A 14 -1.25 -3.09 -12.11
N PRO A 15 -1.40 -1.87 -11.55
CA PRO A 15 -2.27 -0.86 -12.12
C PRO A 15 -1.62 -0.20 -13.33
N GLU A 16 -2.35 0.67 -14.00
CA GLU A 16 -1.75 1.55 -15.00
C GLU A 16 -0.86 2.62 -14.33
N GLY A 17 0.21 3.03 -15.02
CA GLY A 17 1.13 4.08 -14.59
C GLY A 17 2.35 3.58 -13.80
N LEU A 18 3.01 4.51 -13.12
CA LEU A 18 4.21 4.23 -12.32
C LEU A 18 3.84 3.44 -11.07
N PHE A 19 4.54 2.34 -10.80
CA PHE A 19 4.29 1.52 -9.63
C PHE A 19 5.55 0.78 -9.16
N LEU A 20 5.54 0.36 -7.89
CA LEU A 20 6.61 -0.45 -7.30
C LEU A 20 6.80 -1.74 -8.10
N GLN A 21 8.04 -2.08 -8.41
CA GLN A 21 8.42 -3.20 -9.27
C GLN A 21 8.69 -4.47 -8.47
N ASP A 22 9.62 -4.42 -7.53
CA ASP A 22 10.03 -5.57 -6.71
C ASP A 22 10.66 -5.13 -5.39
N ASN A 23 11.10 -6.11 -4.59
CA ASN A 23 11.64 -5.90 -3.24
C ASN A 23 10.67 -5.11 -2.36
N VAL A 24 9.36 -5.34 -2.56
CA VAL A 24 8.31 -4.61 -1.88
C VAL A 24 8.07 -5.21 -0.51
N VAL A 25 8.35 -4.40 0.52
CA VAL A 25 8.14 -4.74 1.92
C VAL A 25 7.31 -3.63 2.54
N ALA A 26 6.23 -4.00 3.21
CA ALA A 26 5.37 -3.09 3.94
C ALA A 26 5.44 -3.36 5.45
N GLU A 27 5.42 -2.32 6.25
CA GLU A 27 5.36 -2.41 7.71
C GLU A 27 4.15 -1.63 8.20
N PHE A 28 3.20 -2.32 8.82
CA PHE A 28 1.95 -1.76 9.31
C PHE A 28 2.03 -1.53 10.82
N ALA A 29 1.52 -0.39 11.27
CA ALA A 29 1.40 -0.04 12.68
C ALA A 29 -0.02 0.46 12.97
N VAL A 30 -0.48 0.21 14.20
CA VAL A 30 -1.74 0.75 14.72
C VAL A 30 -1.41 1.50 16.00
N ASP A 31 -1.84 2.75 16.09
CA ASP A 31 -1.57 3.58 17.26
C ASP A 31 -2.53 3.31 18.43
N GLU A 32 -2.35 4.05 19.52
CA GLU A 32 -3.17 3.93 20.75
C GLU A 32 -4.65 4.31 20.53
N TYR A 33 -4.94 5.10 19.49
CA TYR A 33 -6.29 5.52 19.11
C TYR A 33 -6.94 4.56 18.11
N GLY A 34 -6.23 3.50 17.70
CA GLY A 34 -6.69 2.52 16.73
C GLY A 34 -6.46 2.94 15.28
N GLN A 35 -5.80 4.06 15.02
CA GLN A 35 -5.53 4.53 13.67
C GLN A 35 -4.39 3.72 13.05
N MET A 36 -4.65 3.16 11.86
CA MET A 36 -3.66 2.40 11.12
C MET A 36 -2.76 3.33 10.28
N SER A 37 -1.49 3.00 10.20
CA SER A 37 -0.50 3.60 9.31
C SER A 37 0.45 2.52 8.77
N ALA A 38 1.14 2.82 7.68
CA ALA A 38 2.14 1.91 7.12
C ALA A 38 3.30 2.65 6.48
N THR A 39 4.43 1.98 6.42
CA THR A 39 5.53 2.33 5.51
C THR A 39 5.70 1.23 4.47
N ALA A 40 6.15 1.58 3.28
CA ALA A 40 6.45 0.61 2.24
C ALA A 40 7.73 0.98 1.50
N LYS A 41 8.62 0.01 1.35
CA LYS A 41 9.87 0.15 0.61
C LYS A 41 9.83 -0.75 -0.61
N GLY A 42 10.38 -0.30 -1.72
CA GLY A 42 10.50 -1.13 -2.92
C GLY A 42 11.23 -0.42 -4.05
N ARG A 43 11.71 -1.21 -5.02
CA ARG A 43 12.34 -0.66 -6.22
C ARG A 43 11.27 -0.06 -7.12
N VAL A 44 11.52 1.13 -7.65
CA VAL A 44 10.73 1.74 -8.73
C VAL A 44 11.67 2.18 -9.84
N ARG A 45 11.22 2.04 -11.09
CA ARG A 45 11.93 2.52 -12.27
C ARG A 45 11.31 3.82 -12.75
N LEU A 46 12.04 4.91 -12.58
CA LEU A 46 11.66 6.23 -13.07
C LEU A 46 12.06 6.40 -14.55
N PHE A 47 11.63 7.50 -15.16
CA PHE A 47 12.01 7.85 -16.54
C PHE A 47 13.53 7.72 -16.75
N ASN A 48 13.93 7.32 -17.96
CA ASN A 48 15.33 7.08 -18.35
C ASN A 48 16.04 5.93 -17.61
N ASN A 49 15.32 4.87 -17.24
CA ASN A 49 15.89 3.67 -16.59
C ASN A 49 16.60 3.95 -15.26
N TRP A 50 16.15 4.98 -14.54
CA TRP A 50 16.71 5.31 -13.24
C TRP A 50 16.00 4.50 -12.16
N ASP A 51 16.68 3.48 -11.65
CA ASP A 51 16.17 2.60 -10.59
C ASP A 51 16.46 3.24 -9.23
N VAL A 52 15.41 3.47 -8.44
CA VAL A 52 15.50 4.02 -7.08
C VAL A 52 14.74 3.16 -6.08
N CYS A 53 15.18 3.17 -4.83
CA CYS A 53 14.42 2.59 -3.73
C CYS A 53 13.42 3.64 -3.24
N ALA A 54 12.15 3.45 -3.55
CA ALA A 54 11.09 4.30 -3.03
C ALA A 54 10.81 3.96 -1.57
N ASP A 55 10.72 4.99 -0.74
CA ASP A 55 10.28 4.90 0.64
C ASP A 55 8.95 5.67 0.76
N MET A 56 7.88 4.92 0.98
CA MET A 56 6.50 5.38 0.91
C MET A 56 5.86 5.31 2.30
N ILE A 57 5.00 6.28 2.59
CA ILE A 57 4.23 6.36 3.83
C ILE A 57 2.76 6.36 3.46
N GLY A 58 1.95 5.62 4.22
CA GLY A 58 0.51 5.53 4.09
C GLY A 58 -0.19 5.77 5.43
N SER A 59 -1.25 6.57 5.42
CA SER A 59 -2.20 6.72 6.52
C SER A 59 -3.57 6.21 6.08
N PHE A 60 -4.25 5.47 6.95
CA PHE A 60 -5.54 4.85 6.65
C PHE A 60 -6.67 5.56 7.39
N THR A 61 -7.75 5.80 6.67
CA THR A 61 -9.01 6.29 7.22
C THR A 61 -10.03 5.17 7.16
N ASP A 62 -10.65 4.88 8.30
CA ASP A 62 -11.68 3.85 8.44
C ASP A 62 -12.93 4.19 7.63
N THR A 63 -13.63 3.15 7.18
CA THR A 63 -14.96 3.26 6.57
C THR A 63 -15.98 2.48 7.39
N GLU A 64 -17.23 2.41 6.93
CA GLU A 64 -18.27 1.60 7.58
C GLU A 64 -17.94 0.09 7.57
N ASP A 65 -17.17 -0.36 6.59
CA ASP A 65 -16.68 -1.73 6.50
C ASP A 65 -15.28 -1.81 7.15
N PRO A 66 -15.09 -2.61 8.22
CA PRO A 66 -13.84 -2.66 8.96
C PRO A 66 -12.67 -3.25 8.16
N ALA A 67 -12.93 -3.89 7.01
CA ALA A 67 -11.89 -4.40 6.11
C ALA A 67 -11.51 -3.42 4.99
N LYS A 68 -12.23 -2.30 4.86
CA LYS A 68 -12.05 -1.32 3.78
C LYS A 68 -11.61 0.02 4.34
N PHE A 69 -10.51 0.52 3.80
CA PHE A 69 -9.91 1.78 4.22
C PHE A 69 -9.71 2.69 3.02
N LYS A 70 -9.68 4.00 3.27
CA LYS A 70 -9.12 4.97 2.32
C LYS A 70 -7.66 5.22 2.71
N MET A 71 -6.73 4.86 1.82
CA MET A 71 -5.30 5.03 2.05
C MET A 71 -4.81 6.30 1.36
N LYS A 72 -4.40 7.27 2.17
CA LYS A 72 -3.63 8.43 1.68
C LYS A 72 -2.15 8.09 1.75
N TYR A 73 -1.45 8.23 0.62
CA TYR A 73 -0.03 7.86 0.54
C TYR A 73 0.83 8.96 -0.10
N TRP A 74 2.11 8.97 0.28
CA TRP A 74 3.13 9.86 -0.27
C TRP A 74 4.52 9.24 -0.09
N GLY A 75 5.46 9.56 -0.97
CA GLY A 75 6.85 9.21 -0.76
C GLY A 75 7.60 10.23 0.11
N VAL A 76 8.65 9.77 0.80
CA VAL A 76 9.53 10.62 1.60
C VAL A 76 10.24 11.66 0.72
N ALA A 77 10.59 11.28 -0.51
CA ALA A 77 11.14 12.19 -1.49
C ALA A 77 10.03 12.84 -2.34
N ALA A 78 10.11 14.15 -2.54
CA ALA A 78 9.04 14.93 -3.19
C ALA A 78 8.74 14.54 -4.66
N TYR A 79 9.65 13.83 -5.32
CA TYR A 79 9.45 13.33 -6.69
C TYR A 79 8.68 12.00 -6.75
N LEU A 80 8.43 11.36 -5.61
CA LEU A 80 7.64 10.13 -5.54
C LEU A 80 6.14 10.46 -5.56
N GLN A 81 5.36 9.50 -6.02
CA GLN A 81 3.92 9.66 -6.20
C GLN A 81 3.21 9.90 -4.86
N ARG A 82 2.17 10.73 -4.89
CA ARG A 82 1.22 10.93 -3.79
C ARG A 82 -0.18 10.72 -4.32
N GLY A 83 -1.08 10.22 -3.49
CA GLY A 83 -2.44 9.93 -3.92
C GLY A 83 -3.33 9.44 -2.80
N ASN A 84 -4.56 9.10 -3.17
CA ASN A 84 -5.52 8.44 -2.29
C ASN A 84 -6.08 7.26 -3.07
N ASP A 85 -5.88 6.05 -2.56
CA ASP A 85 -6.38 4.82 -3.15
C ASP A 85 -7.29 4.10 -2.13
N ASP A 86 -8.22 3.30 -2.63
CA ASP A 86 -8.87 2.29 -1.79
C ASP A 86 -7.85 1.26 -1.31
N HIS A 87 -8.00 0.81 -0.06
CA HIS A 87 -7.14 -0.23 0.51
C HIS A 87 -8.01 -1.25 1.22
N TRP A 88 -8.26 -2.38 0.56
CA TRP A 88 -9.15 -3.41 1.05
C TRP A 88 -8.35 -4.65 1.39
N ILE A 89 -8.52 -5.14 2.61
CA ILE A 89 -8.00 -6.44 3.04
C ILE A 89 -9.07 -7.46 2.67
N VAL A 90 -8.87 -8.15 1.54
CA VAL A 90 -9.85 -9.11 1.01
C VAL A 90 -9.92 -10.35 1.88
N ASP A 91 -8.76 -10.85 2.30
CA ASP A 91 -8.64 -11.99 3.19
C ASP A 91 -7.26 -12.01 3.87
N THR A 92 -7.17 -12.53 5.08
CA THR A 92 -5.91 -12.71 5.81
C THR A 92 -6.12 -13.63 7.01
N ASP A 93 -5.12 -14.46 7.31
CA ASP A 93 -5.05 -15.20 8.57
C ASP A 93 -4.19 -14.47 9.63
N TYR A 94 -3.71 -13.27 9.32
CA TYR A 94 -2.83 -12.39 10.11
C TYR A 94 -1.40 -12.89 10.31
N ASP A 95 -1.16 -14.19 10.19
CA ASP A 95 0.10 -14.82 10.62
C ASP A 95 0.90 -15.38 9.43
N THR A 96 0.27 -15.66 8.28
CA THR A 96 0.96 -16.27 7.13
C THR A 96 0.67 -15.59 5.79
N TYR A 97 -0.56 -15.12 5.55
CA TYR A 97 -0.94 -14.52 4.28
C TYR A 97 -1.90 -13.34 4.44
N ALA A 98 -1.87 -12.46 3.44
CA ALA A 98 -2.85 -11.41 3.24
C ALA A 98 -3.08 -11.18 1.75
N ILE A 99 -4.33 -10.95 1.37
CA ILE A 99 -4.73 -10.57 0.03
C ILE A 99 -5.24 -9.13 0.11
N HIS A 100 -4.52 -8.22 -0.53
CA HIS A 100 -4.89 -6.82 -0.62
C HIS A 100 -5.44 -6.51 -2.01
N TYR A 101 -6.46 -5.65 -2.06
CA TYR A 101 -7.06 -5.16 -3.30
C TYR A 101 -7.31 -3.65 -3.26
N SER A 102 -7.18 -3.03 -4.44
CA SER A 102 -7.51 -1.63 -4.68
C SER A 102 -8.10 -1.47 -6.07
N CYS A 103 -9.19 -0.72 -6.17
CA CYS A 103 -9.81 -0.33 -7.44
C CYS A 103 -9.71 1.18 -7.59
N ARG A 104 -9.02 1.65 -8.63
CA ARG A 104 -8.85 3.10 -8.89
C ARG A 104 -9.96 3.69 -9.75
N GLU A 105 -10.51 2.87 -10.64
CA GLU A 105 -11.51 3.26 -11.62
C GLU A 105 -12.45 2.08 -11.84
N LEU A 106 -13.75 2.35 -11.83
CA LEU A 106 -14.76 1.38 -12.24
C LEU A 106 -14.93 1.53 -13.75
N ASN A 107 -15.14 0.43 -14.45
CA ASN A 107 -15.49 0.51 -15.86
C ASN A 107 -16.85 1.22 -15.99
N ASP A 108 -16.95 2.10 -16.98
CA ASP A 108 -18.26 2.55 -17.48
C ASP A 108 -18.91 1.34 -18.17
N ASP A 109 -20.00 0.81 -17.60
CA ASP A 109 -20.79 -0.29 -18.18
C ASP A 109 -21.44 0.10 -19.53
#